data_AF-A0A382JDZ8-F1
#
_entry.id   AF-A0A382JDZ8-F1
#
_cell.length_a   1.000
_cell.length_b   1.000
_cell.length_c   1.000
_cell.angle_alpha   90.00
_cell.angle_beta   90.00
_cell.angle_gamma   90.00
#
_symmetry.space_group_name_H-M   'P 1'
#
loop_
_entity.id
_entity.type
_entity.pdbx_description
1 polymer ?
#
loop_
_entity_poly.entity_id
_entity_poly.type
_entity_poly.pdbx_seq_one_letter_code
_entity_poly.pdbx_strand_id
1 'polypeptide(L)'
;MEKTPSVGSFLATVSPAGGVIALGVVSVLPRKLKQRGILGIAFSQREESAKLGQVFPGTGAEKAGLKVGDEILEIDGQGVDSGRKVAELLGKKMPGDKVRLKIKREGKDLDIQATMGSNIEPDRQNRLDRMNLLAGPLSTRRSNFPAVFQHDTYLFPNECGGPLVSLDGKVVGINIARGGRVDSYAMPAAETFEVFLQLRAGNLGPSPDYLSRLSLSEINRKLADLSGKLQSN
;
A
#
# COMPACT_ATOMS: atom_id res chain seq x y z
N MET A 1 7.09 16.69 -22.44
CA MET A 1 6.68 16.47 -21.03
C MET A 1 7.81 16.92 -20.14
N GLU A 2 7.49 17.63 -19.06
CA GLU A 2 8.55 18.12 -18.17
C GLU A 2 9.15 16.97 -17.36
N LYS A 3 10.48 16.99 -17.26
CA LYS A 3 11.26 16.05 -16.47
C LYS A 3 10.97 16.28 -15.00
N THR A 4 11.05 15.24 -14.16
CA THR A 4 10.90 15.42 -12.72
C THR A 4 11.86 16.52 -12.23
N PRO A 5 11.37 17.49 -11.41
CA PRO A 5 12.23 18.56 -10.90
C PRO A 5 13.38 18.02 -10.05
N SER A 6 14.46 18.79 -9.98
CA SER A 6 15.62 18.46 -9.15
C SER A 6 15.28 18.52 -7.65
N VAL A 7 16.09 17.85 -6.83
CA VAL A 7 16.02 17.98 -5.36
C VAL A 7 16.17 19.45 -4.97
N GLY A 8 15.35 19.91 -4.02
CA GLY A 8 15.30 21.29 -3.56
C GLY A 8 14.42 22.21 -4.39
N SER A 9 13.89 21.75 -5.54
CA SER A 9 12.93 22.54 -6.31
C SER A 9 11.62 22.72 -5.53
N PHE A 10 11.11 23.95 -5.50
CA PHE A 10 9.83 24.28 -4.89
C PHE A 10 8.65 23.71 -5.67
N LEU A 11 7.64 23.29 -4.92
CA LEU A 11 6.43 22.67 -5.39
C LEU A 11 5.22 23.27 -4.68
N ALA A 12 4.08 23.25 -5.36
CA ALA A 12 2.78 23.55 -4.76
C ALA A 12 1.82 22.36 -4.96
N THR A 13 1.24 21.89 -3.87
CA THR A 13 0.13 20.93 -3.89
C THR A 13 -1.17 21.68 -4.10
N VAL A 14 -1.89 21.32 -5.16
CA VAL A 14 -3.14 21.97 -5.54
C VAL A 14 -4.31 21.02 -5.27
N SER A 15 -5.40 21.57 -4.73
CA SER A 15 -6.63 20.82 -4.51
C SER A 15 -7.27 20.42 -5.84
N PRO A 16 -7.90 19.24 -5.94
CA PRO A 16 -8.77 18.91 -7.08
C PRO A 16 -9.88 19.96 -7.33
N ALA A 17 -10.32 20.68 -6.30
CA ALA A 17 -11.30 21.76 -6.40
C ALA A 17 -10.70 23.13 -6.76
N GLY A 18 -9.38 23.21 -6.97
CA GLY A 18 -8.63 24.45 -7.19
C GLY A 18 -8.05 25.05 -5.91
N GLY A 19 -7.02 25.88 -6.06
CA GLY A 19 -6.30 26.51 -4.94
C GLY A 19 -5.13 25.69 -4.39
N VAL A 20 -4.17 26.39 -3.79
CA VAL A 20 -2.97 25.78 -3.20
C VAL A 20 -3.26 25.32 -1.77
N ILE A 21 -3.04 24.04 -1.48
CA ILE A 21 -3.20 23.45 -0.14
C ILE A 21 -1.89 23.58 0.64
N ALA A 22 -0.76 23.31 0.00
CA ALA A 22 0.54 23.26 0.68
C ALA A 22 1.69 23.61 -0.29
N LEU A 23 2.76 24.16 0.27
CA LEU A 23 4.05 24.36 -0.40
C LEU A 23 5.09 23.40 0.19
N GLY A 24 6.08 23.04 -0.62
CA GLY A 24 7.17 22.15 -0.21
C GLY A 24 8.25 22.07 -1.27
N VAL A 25 9.17 21.13 -1.11
CA VAL A 25 10.27 20.91 -2.03
C VAL A 25 10.38 19.44 -2.42
N VAL A 26 10.98 19.17 -3.58
CA VAL A 26 11.43 17.82 -3.90
C VAL A 26 12.52 17.42 -2.90
N SER A 27 12.25 16.41 -2.09
CA SER A 27 13.20 15.88 -1.11
C SER A 27 14.01 14.71 -1.68
N VAL A 28 13.39 13.87 -2.51
CA VAL A 28 14.08 12.73 -3.14
C VAL A 28 13.57 12.47 -4.55
N LEU A 29 14.51 12.22 -5.47
CA LEU A 29 14.24 11.90 -6.86
C LEU A 29 13.42 10.61 -7.04
N PRO A 30 12.79 10.42 -8.23
CA PRO A 30 12.00 9.24 -8.53
C PRO A 30 12.73 7.94 -8.24
N ARG A 31 12.09 7.09 -7.44
CA ARG A 31 12.54 5.74 -7.13
C ARG A 31 11.35 4.80 -7.06
N LYS A 32 11.61 3.50 -7.30
CA LYS A 32 10.62 2.46 -7.03
C LYS A 32 10.50 2.24 -5.52
N LEU A 33 9.33 2.47 -4.95
CA LEU A 33 9.06 2.09 -3.57
C LEU A 33 8.55 0.65 -3.56
N LYS A 34 9.42 -0.30 -3.22
CA LYS A 34 9.04 -1.69 -3.01
C LYS A 34 8.80 -1.93 -1.53
N GLN A 35 7.74 -2.67 -1.20
CA GLN A 35 7.55 -3.25 0.12
C GLN A 35 7.23 -4.72 -0.05
N ARG A 36 7.94 -5.55 0.71
CA ARG A 36 7.68 -6.99 0.77
C ARG A 36 6.33 -7.22 1.43
N GLY A 37 5.64 -8.26 0.99
CA GLY A 37 4.45 -8.76 1.66
C GLY A 37 4.77 -9.11 3.10
N ILE A 38 3.87 -8.76 4.01
CA ILE A 38 3.98 -9.16 5.41
C ILE A 38 2.79 -10.02 5.78
N LEU A 39 3.04 -11.23 6.26
CA LEU A 39 1.98 -12.11 6.72
C LEU A 39 1.49 -11.74 8.13
N GLY A 40 2.39 -11.30 9.01
CA GLY A 40 2.08 -10.90 10.39
C GLY A 40 2.25 -12.02 11.41
N ILE A 41 3.40 -12.69 11.37
CA ILE A 41 3.75 -13.79 12.28
C ILE A 41 5.14 -13.56 12.89
N ALA A 42 5.38 -14.10 14.08
CA ALA A 42 6.71 -14.26 14.66
C ALA A 42 6.91 -15.69 15.16
N PHE A 43 8.13 -16.20 15.03
CA PHE A 43 8.48 -17.55 15.47
C PHE A 43 8.85 -17.56 16.96
N SER A 44 8.69 -18.72 17.60
CA SER A 44 9.22 -18.92 18.95
C SER A 44 10.76 -18.85 18.94
N GLN A 45 11.39 -18.52 20.07
CA GLN A 45 12.85 -18.26 20.14
C GLN A 45 13.76 -19.46 19.76
N ARG A 46 13.20 -20.63 19.47
CA ARG A 46 13.92 -21.73 18.82
C ARG A 46 13.74 -21.61 17.32
N GLU A 47 14.62 -20.83 16.67
CA GLU A 47 14.63 -20.59 15.20
C GLU A 47 14.73 -21.87 14.36
N GLU A 48 15.10 -23.00 14.98
CA GLU A 48 15.17 -24.33 14.39
C GLU A 48 13.80 -24.94 14.03
N SER A 49 12.70 -24.36 14.51
CA SER A 49 11.35 -24.82 14.15
C SER A 49 10.54 -23.71 13.49
N ALA A 50 9.73 -24.04 12.49
CA ALA A 50 8.78 -23.12 11.86
C ALA A 50 7.51 -22.90 12.72
N LYS A 51 7.64 -22.98 14.05
CA LYS A 51 6.55 -22.88 15.01
C LYS A 51 6.26 -21.43 15.39
N LEU A 52 5.01 -21.03 15.23
CA LEU A 52 4.52 -19.68 15.49
C LEU A 52 4.50 -19.40 17.00
N GLY A 53 5.25 -18.37 17.41
CA GLY A 53 5.21 -17.81 18.76
C GLY A 53 4.22 -16.66 18.90
N GLN A 54 3.93 -15.95 17.79
CA GLN A 54 3.01 -14.83 17.79
C GLN A 54 2.30 -14.69 16.44
N VAL A 55 1.03 -14.28 16.49
CA VAL A 55 0.23 -13.85 15.34
C VAL A 55 -0.26 -12.44 15.65
N PHE A 56 0.01 -11.48 14.75
CA PHE A 56 -0.32 -10.08 14.98
C PHE A 56 -1.77 -9.77 14.57
N PRO A 57 -2.54 -9.02 15.37
CA PRO A 57 -3.91 -8.65 15.04
C PRO A 57 -4.02 -7.82 13.75
N GLY A 58 -5.13 -7.98 13.02
CA GLY A 58 -5.44 -7.26 11.79
C GLY A 58 -4.63 -7.70 10.56
N THR A 59 -3.71 -8.65 10.71
CA THR A 59 -2.79 -9.10 9.66
C THR A 59 -3.38 -10.21 8.78
N GLY A 60 -2.67 -10.55 7.70
CA GLY A 60 -3.04 -11.65 6.81
C GLY A 60 -3.08 -13.01 7.52
N ALA A 61 -2.21 -13.20 8.51
CA ALA A 61 -2.14 -14.40 9.33
C ALA A 61 -3.40 -14.63 10.16
N GLU A 62 -3.81 -13.61 10.92
CA GLU A 62 -5.00 -13.67 11.76
C GLU A 62 -6.27 -13.88 10.92
N LYS A 63 -6.40 -13.13 9.81
CA LYS A 63 -7.54 -13.26 8.89
C LYS A 63 -7.63 -14.63 8.25
N ALA A 64 -6.50 -15.31 8.06
CA ALA A 64 -6.42 -16.68 7.57
C ALA A 64 -6.66 -17.74 8.65
N GLY A 65 -6.81 -17.34 9.92
CA GLY A 65 -7.06 -18.23 11.04
C GLY A 65 -5.81 -18.93 11.57
N LEU A 66 -4.60 -18.41 11.31
CA LEU A 66 -3.38 -18.86 11.96
C LEU A 66 -3.41 -18.53 13.46
N LYS A 67 -2.81 -19.41 14.27
CA LYS A 67 -2.79 -19.32 15.71
C LYS A 67 -1.39 -19.55 16.26
N VAL A 68 -1.15 -19.02 17.46
CA VAL A 68 0.06 -19.33 18.23
C VAL A 68 0.11 -20.85 18.47
N GLY A 69 1.29 -21.44 18.26
CA GLY A 69 1.51 -22.88 18.37
C GLY A 69 1.40 -23.66 17.07
N ASP A 70 0.87 -23.06 16.00
CA ASP A 70 0.91 -23.66 14.66
C ASP A 70 2.35 -23.83 14.19
N GLU A 71 2.64 -24.93 13.51
CA GLU A 71 3.94 -25.17 12.88
C GLU A 71 3.76 -25.21 11.36
N ILE A 72 4.47 -24.35 10.63
CA ILE A 72 4.38 -24.31 9.17
C ILE A 72 5.25 -25.43 8.61
N LEU A 73 4.66 -26.31 7.80
CA LEU A 73 5.33 -27.44 7.15
C LEU A 73 5.68 -27.14 5.69
N GLU A 74 4.80 -26.42 4.98
CA GLU A 74 5.01 -26.07 3.57
C GLU A 74 4.45 -24.70 3.22
N ILE A 75 5.08 -24.03 2.25
CA ILE A 75 4.62 -22.78 1.65
C ILE A 75 4.61 -22.92 0.14
N ASP A 76 3.44 -22.79 -0.48
CA ASP A 76 3.22 -22.98 -1.92
C ASP A 76 3.81 -24.29 -2.46
N GLY A 77 3.73 -25.36 -1.67
CA GLY A 77 4.27 -26.69 -2.00
C GLY A 77 5.79 -26.84 -1.76
N GLN A 78 6.44 -25.83 -1.19
CA GLN A 78 7.86 -25.92 -0.78
C GLN A 78 7.95 -26.23 0.72
N GLY A 79 8.58 -27.36 1.06
CA GLY A 79 8.81 -27.76 2.44
C GLY A 79 9.67 -26.76 3.22
N VAL A 80 9.25 -26.45 4.43
CA VAL A 80 9.94 -25.56 5.37
C VAL A 80 10.29 -26.30 6.65
N ASP A 81 11.52 -26.09 7.12
CA ASP A 81 12.11 -26.72 8.31
C ASP A 81 12.40 -25.70 9.42
N SER A 82 12.43 -24.40 9.09
CA SER A 82 12.89 -23.35 9.99
C SER A 82 12.11 -22.06 9.77
N GLY A 83 12.00 -21.25 10.82
CA GLY A 83 11.42 -19.90 10.73
C GLY A 83 12.17 -19.01 9.72
N ARG A 84 13.49 -19.21 9.58
CA ARG A 84 14.32 -18.48 8.61
C ARG A 84 13.92 -18.78 7.17
N LYS A 85 13.70 -20.05 6.83
CA LYS A 85 13.24 -20.45 5.49
C LYS A 85 11.85 -19.93 5.19
N VAL A 86 10.95 -19.94 6.17
CA VAL A 86 9.64 -19.29 6.04
C VAL A 86 9.79 -17.79 5.74
N ALA A 87 10.61 -17.07 6.51
CA ALA A 87 10.84 -15.64 6.31
C ALA A 87 11.43 -15.35 4.92
N GLU A 88 12.30 -16.22 4.40
CA GLU A 88 12.85 -16.10 3.05
C GLU A 88 11.78 -16.27 1.96
N LEU A 89 10.95 -17.32 2.06
CA LEU A 89 9.90 -17.60 1.09
C LEU A 89 8.82 -16.52 1.09
N LEU A 90 8.36 -16.10 2.27
CA LEU A 90 7.37 -15.03 2.40
C LEU A 90 7.96 -13.66 2.02
N GLY A 91 9.24 -13.42 2.28
CA GLY A 91 9.92 -12.17 1.93
C GLY A 91 10.06 -11.92 0.42
N LYS A 92 9.85 -12.95 -0.42
CA LYS A 92 9.81 -12.82 -1.89
C LYS A 92 8.42 -12.40 -2.40
N LYS A 93 7.38 -12.52 -1.57
CA LYS A 93 5.99 -12.21 -1.95
C LYS A 93 5.73 -10.71 -1.85
N MET A 94 4.79 -10.24 -2.65
CA MET A 94 4.27 -8.88 -2.62
C MET A 94 2.97 -8.82 -1.82
N PRO A 95 2.60 -7.65 -1.30
CA PRO A 95 1.27 -7.45 -0.74
C PRO A 95 0.15 -7.79 -1.73
N GLY A 96 -0.89 -8.45 -1.25
CA GLY A 96 -1.98 -8.98 -2.06
C GLY A 96 -1.74 -10.39 -2.59
N ASP A 97 -0.49 -10.88 -2.58
CA ASP A 97 -0.20 -12.26 -2.97
C ASP A 97 -0.93 -13.24 -2.04
N LYS A 98 -1.54 -14.27 -2.63
CA LYS A 98 -2.07 -15.40 -1.89
C LYS A 98 -0.97 -16.43 -1.71
N VAL A 99 -0.82 -16.93 -0.49
CA VAL A 99 0.12 -18.00 -0.13
C VAL A 99 -0.66 -19.18 0.45
N ARG A 100 -0.37 -20.39 -0.04
CA ARG A 100 -0.88 -21.63 0.53
C ARG A 100 0.10 -22.14 1.57
N LEU A 101 -0.39 -22.33 2.78
CA LEU A 101 0.38 -22.81 3.93
C LEU A 101 -0.17 -24.17 4.33
N LYS A 102 0.70 -25.17 4.38
CA LYS A 102 0.40 -26.42 5.09
C LYS A 102 0.95 -26.28 6.50
N ILE A 103 0.09 -26.41 7.51
CA ILE A 103 0.46 -26.27 8.91
C ILE A 103 0.13 -27.53 9.70
N LYS A 104 0.81 -27.71 10.83
CA LYS A 104 0.49 -28.69 11.85
C LYS A 104 -0.09 -27.98 13.08
N ARG A 105 -1.31 -28.34 13.46
CA ARG A 105 -1.99 -27.84 14.65
C ARG A 105 -2.47 -29.01 15.48
N GLU A 106 -2.01 -29.10 16.73
CA GLU A 106 -2.39 -30.18 17.66
C GLU A 106 -2.20 -31.59 17.06
N GLY A 107 -1.17 -31.76 16.22
CA GLY A 107 -0.86 -33.02 15.56
C GLY A 107 -1.60 -33.30 14.24
N LYS A 108 -2.52 -32.43 13.81
CA LYS A 108 -3.24 -32.55 12.53
C LYS A 108 -2.68 -31.59 11.48
N ASP A 109 -2.59 -32.06 10.26
CA ASP A 109 -2.23 -31.24 9.10
C ASP A 109 -3.45 -30.45 8.62
N LEU A 110 -3.26 -29.15 8.37
CA LEU A 110 -4.29 -28.25 7.85
C LEU A 110 -3.72 -27.41 6.69
N ASP A 111 -4.51 -27.24 5.64
CA ASP A 111 -4.19 -26.32 4.54
C ASP A 111 -4.91 -24.98 4.76
N ILE A 112 -4.13 -23.90 4.81
CA ILE A 112 -4.60 -22.54 5.03
C ILE A 112 -4.14 -21.66 3.88
N GLN A 113 -5.07 -20.94 3.26
CA GLN A 113 -4.73 -19.88 2.32
C GLN A 113 -4.71 -18.54 3.06
N ALA A 114 -3.56 -17.87 3.04
CA ALA A 114 -3.40 -16.53 3.60
C ALA A 114 -3.10 -15.50 2.51
N THR A 115 -3.42 -14.24 2.77
CA THR A 115 -3.13 -13.13 1.85
C THR A 115 -2.08 -12.21 2.49
N MET A 116 -1.02 -11.91 1.76
CA MET A 116 0.07 -11.04 2.23
C MET A 116 -0.45 -9.60 2.41
N GLY A 117 -0.19 -9.00 3.57
CA GLY A 117 -0.51 -7.60 3.85
C GLY A 117 0.52 -6.63 3.27
N SER A 118 0.08 -5.39 3.02
CA SER A 118 0.94 -4.29 2.56
C SER A 118 1.53 -3.48 3.69
N ASN A 119 0.99 -3.58 4.90
CA ASN A 119 1.45 -2.87 6.07
C ASN A 119 1.11 -3.72 7.30
N ILE A 120 2.02 -3.78 8.26
CA ILE A 120 1.59 -3.96 9.65
C ILE A 120 0.97 -2.62 10.02
N GLU A 121 -0.25 -2.61 10.53
CA GLU A 121 -0.82 -1.40 11.15
C GLU A 121 0.24 -0.81 12.08
N PRO A 122 0.52 0.50 12.03
CA PRO A 122 1.65 1.07 12.76
C PRO A 122 1.56 0.64 14.22
N ASP A 123 2.60 -0.03 14.70
CA ASP A 123 2.59 -0.54 16.07
C ASP A 123 2.69 0.67 17.00
N ARG A 124 1.59 0.95 17.70
CA ARG A 124 1.54 2.08 18.63
C ARG A 124 2.50 1.92 19.81
N GLN A 125 3.09 0.74 20.02
CA GLN A 125 4.15 0.53 20.99
C GLN A 125 5.54 0.88 20.42
N ASN A 126 5.71 0.80 19.10
CA ASN A 126 6.93 1.18 18.41
C ASN A 126 7.12 2.72 18.39
N ARG A 127 8.27 3.18 18.86
CA ARG A 127 8.59 4.62 18.93
C ARG A 127 8.56 5.31 17.57
N LEU A 128 9.09 4.68 16.52
CA LEU A 128 9.16 5.27 15.18
C LEU A 128 7.77 5.42 14.57
N ASP A 129 6.94 4.38 14.71
CA ASP A 129 5.54 4.40 14.23
C ASP A 129 4.72 5.46 14.95
N ARG A 130 4.86 5.56 16.28
CA ARG A 130 4.26 6.65 17.05
C ARG A 130 4.68 8.01 16.53
N MET A 131 5.98 8.22 16.29
CA MET A 131 6.50 9.49 15.79
C MET A 131 5.92 9.84 14.42
N ASN A 132 5.72 8.85 13.55
CA ASN A 132 5.10 9.05 12.24
C ASN A 132 3.63 9.47 12.32
N LEU A 133 2.89 8.99 13.32
CA LEU A 133 1.48 9.30 13.52
C LEU A 133 1.20 10.62 14.23
N LEU A 134 2.20 11.25 14.86
CA LEU A 134 2.01 12.51 15.61
C LEU A 134 1.46 13.64 14.75
N ALA A 135 1.78 13.62 13.46
CA ALA A 135 1.36 14.63 12.52
C ALA A 135 0.12 14.20 11.73
N GLY A 136 -0.69 13.26 12.22
CA GLY A 136 -1.93 12.81 11.59
C GLY A 136 -1.85 11.44 10.91
N PRO A 137 -2.96 10.99 10.29
CA PRO A 137 -3.04 9.66 9.69
C PRO A 137 -2.17 9.55 8.44
N LEU A 138 -1.62 8.36 8.23
CA LEU A 138 -0.87 7.99 7.03
C LEU A 138 -1.79 7.33 6.00
N SER A 139 -1.46 7.42 4.70
CA SER A 139 -2.29 6.80 3.65
C SER A 139 -2.29 5.28 3.79
N THR A 140 -3.39 4.55 3.58
CA THR A 140 -3.39 3.07 3.74
C THR A 140 -2.38 2.37 2.81
N ARG A 141 -2.25 2.87 1.58
CA ARG A 141 -1.23 2.43 0.62
C ARG A 141 -0.11 3.47 0.53
N ARG A 142 1.12 3.05 0.83
CA ARG A 142 2.32 3.93 0.88
C ARG A 142 3.53 3.32 0.18
N SER A 143 3.31 2.23 -0.55
CA SER A 143 4.37 1.41 -1.09
C SER A 143 3.90 0.66 -2.33
N ASN A 144 4.82 -0.10 -2.93
CA ASN A 144 4.65 -0.82 -4.18
C ASN A 144 4.22 0.09 -5.32
N PHE A 145 4.79 1.29 -5.35
CA PHE A 145 4.64 2.21 -6.45
C PHE A 145 5.75 1.97 -7.48
N PRO A 146 5.44 1.97 -8.78
CA PRO A 146 6.41 1.71 -9.83
C PRO A 146 7.51 2.78 -9.87
N ALA A 147 7.13 4.05 -9.66
CA ALA A 147 8.02 5.18 -9.49
C ALA A 147 7.32 6.27 -8.67
N VAL A 148 8.01 6.83 -7.69
CA VAL A 148 7.58 8.04 -6.96
C VAL A 148 8.78 8.89 -6.61
N PHE A 149 8.59 10.21 -6.63
CA PHE A 149 9.49 11.12 -5.95
C PHE A 149 8.86 11.54 -4.62
N GLN A 150 9.73 11.94 -3.69
CA GLN A 150 9.33 12.35 -2.36
C GLN A 150 9.39 13.88 -2.26
N HIS A 151 8.41 14.45 -1.59
CA HIS A 151 8.36 15.86 -1.20
C HIS A 151 7.87 15.97 0.24
N ASP A 152 8.03 17.16 0.82
CA ASP A 152 7.74 17.44 2.23
C ASP A 152 6.45 18.25 2.44
N THR A 153 5.65 18.43 1.38
CA THR A 153 4.34 19.09 1.55
C THR A 153 3.50 18.26 2.51
N TYR A 154 2.98 18.91 3.55
CA TYR A 154 2.08 18.28 4.50
C TYR A 154 0.72 18.02 3.84
N LEU A 155 0.34 16.74 3.75
CA LEU A 155 -0.85 16.30 3.03
C LEU A 155 -1.58 15.22 3.82
N PHE A 156 -2.88 15.35 4.02
CA PHE A 156 -3.69 14.26 4.57
C PHE A 156 -4.04 13.21 3.50
N PRO A 157 -4.29 11.95 3.89
CA PRO A 157 -4.64 10.89 2.93
C PRO A 157 -5.84 11.21 2.04
N ASN A 158 -6.82 11.95 2.54
CA ASN A 158 -8.02 12.38 1.82
C ASN A 158 -7.78 13.59 0.89
N GLU A 159 -6.61 14.22 0.98
CA GLU A 159 -6.19 15.33 0.10
C GLU A 159 -5.26 14.84 -1.03
N CYS A 160 -4.90 13.56 -1.03
CA CYS A 160 -4.20 12.91 -2.14
C CYS A 160 -5.09 12.83 -3.39
N GLY A 161 -4.47 12.82 -4.56
CA GLY A 161 -5.10 12.79 -5.88
C GLY A 161 -5.00 14.10 -6.64
N GLY A 162 -4.73 15.21 -5.96
CA GLY A 162 -4.50 16.51 -6.58
C GLY A 162 -3.15 16.62 -7.32
N PRO A 163 -3.06 17.54 -8.31
CA PRO A 163 -1.81 17.76 -9.03
C PRO A 163 -0.77 18.46 -8.14
N LEU A 164 0.48 18.09 -8.36
CA LEU A 164 1.64 18.77 -7.80
C LEU A 164 2.29 19.59 -8.91
N VAL A 165 2.48 20.88 -8.68
CA VAL A 165 2.95 21.84 -9.69
C VAL A 165 4.26 22.51 -9.31
N SER A 166 5.06 22.87 -10.30
CA SER A 166 6.21 23.78 -10.13
C SER A 166 5.74 25.23 -9.92
N LEU A 167 6.66 26.13 -9.56
CA LEU A 167 6.36 27.56 -9.39
C LEU A 167 5.93 28.25 -10.69
N ASP A 168 6.36 27.73 -11.83
CA ASP A 168 5.94 28.15 -13.16
C ASP A 168 4.56 27.57 -13.57
N GLY A 169 3.87 26.89 -12.65
CA GLY A 169 2.51 26.38 -12.83
C GLY A 169 2.40 25.09 -13.63
N LYS A 170 3.52 24.42 -13.91
CA LYS A 170 3.53 23.18 -14.69
C LYS A 170 3.29 21.98 -13.77
N VAL A 171 2.49 21.02 -14.24
CA VAL A 171 2.22 19.78 -13.50
C VAL A 171 3.43 18.86 -13.58
N VAL A 172 4.01 18.53 -12.43
CA VAL A 172 5.19 17.67 -12.30
C VAL A 172 4.86 16.27 -11.78
N GLY A 173 3.67 16.10 -11.20
CA GLY A 173 3.17 14.81 -10.75
C GLY A 173 1.79 14.87 -10.12
N ILE A 174 1.34 13.74 -9.59
CA ILE A 174 0.10 13.60 -8.82
C ILE A 174 0.47 13.11 -7.42
N ASN A 175 -0.07 13.75 -6.39
CA ASN A 175 0.10 13.31 -5.01
C ASN A 175 -0.67 12.01 -4.78
N ILE A 176 -0.01 10.95 -4.32
CA ILE A 176 -0.64 9.62 -4.22
C ILE A 176 -0.65 9.04 -2.80
N ALA A 177 0.25 9.48 -1.93
CA ALA A 177 0.29 8.96 -0.57
C ALA A 177 1.05 9.89 0.37
N ARG A 178 0.61 9.92 1.62
CA ARG A 178 1.43 10.34 2.75
C ARG A 178 2.16 9.11 3.31
N GLY A 179 3.49 9.12 3.22
CA GLY A 179 4.39 8.04 3.61
C GLY A 179 4.68 7.98 5.11
N GLY A 180 4.79 9.15 5.75
CA GLY A 180 5.16 9.28 7.16
C GLY A 180 4.93 10.69 7.67
N ARG A 181 5.72 11.10 8.67
CA ARG A 181 5.53 12.38 9.36
C ARG A 181 5.76 13.58 8.43
N VAL A 182 6.80 13.50 7.61
CA VAL A 182 7.35 14.60 6.80
C VAL A 182 7.55 14.23 5.34
N ASP A 183 7.09 13.05 4.94
CA ASP A 183 7.28 12.49 3.60
C ASP A 183 5.94 12.20 2.95
N SER A 184 5.71 12.91 1.84
CA SER A 184 4.63 12.70 0.90
C SER A 184 5.21 12.21 -0.42
N TYR A 185 4.45 11.39 -1.12
CA TYR A 185 4.86 10.76 -2.37
C TYR A 185 3.97 11.23 -3.51
N ALA A 186 4.63 11.60 -4.60
CA ALA A 186 4.00 11.92 -5.85
C ALA A 186 4.48 10.98 -6.96
N MET A 187 3.54 10.51 -7.78
CA MET A 187 3.86 9.82 -9.03
C MET A 187 4.24 10.87 -10.07
N PRO A 188 5.39 10.74 -10.76
CA PRO A 188 5.76 11.75 -11.73
C PRO A 188 4.79 11.79 -12.93
N ALA A 189 4.68 12.97 -13.52
CA ALA A 189 3.71 13.23 -14.58
C ALA A 189 3.93 12.35 -15.81
N ALA A 190 5.20 12.02 -16.13
CA ALA A 190 5.54 11.14 -17.24
C ALA A 190 4.95 9.73 -17.06
N GLU A 191 5.18 9.10 -15.91
CA GLU A 191 4.66 7.76 -15.59
C GLU A 191 3.13 7.74 -15.52
N THR A 192 2.54 8.80 -14.97
CA THR A 192 1.08 8.95 -14.91
C THR A 192 0.48 9.01 -16.32
N PHE A 193 1.14 9.74 -17.22
CA PHE A 193 0.67 9.91 -18.58
C PHE A 193 0.79 8.63 -19.40
N GLU A 194 1.85 7.86 -19.24
CA GLU A 194 1.98 6.54 -19.87
C GLU A 194 0.83 5.61 -19.46
N VAL A 195 0.49 5.57 -18.17
CA VAL A 195 -0.67 4.80 -17.68
C VAL A 195 -1.97 5.31 -18.32
N PHE A 196 -2.15 6.63 -18.40
CA PHE A 196 -3.31 7.22 -19.05
C PHE A 196 -3.42 6.83 -20.53
N LEU A 197 -2.31 6.84 -21.28
CA LEU A 197 -2.29 6.41 -22.68
C LEU A 197 -2.66 4.94 -22.83
N GLN A 198 -2.15 4.07 -21.96
CA GLN A 198 -2.49 2.64 -21.98
C GLN A 198 -3.95 2.38 -21.63
N LEU A 199 -4.53 3.13 -20.67
CA LEU A 199 -5.97 3.09 -20.37
C LEU A 199 -6.80 3.55 -21.57
N ARG A 200 -6.41 4.66 -22.22
CA ARG A 200 -7.09 5.19 -23.40
C ARG A 200 -7.04 4.23 -24.58
N ALA A 201 -5.95 3.49 -24.72
CA ALA A 201 -5.78 2.45 -25.73
C ALA A 201 -6.51 1.13 -25.40
N GLY A 202 -7.08 0.99 -24.20
CA GLY A 202 -7.72 -0.25 -23.74
C GLY A 202 -6.74 -1.37 -23.34
N ASN A 203 -5.45 -1.08 -23.26
CA ASN A 203 -4.42 -2.05 -22.87
C ASN A 203 -4.39 -2.29 -21.35
N LEU A 204 -4.82 -1.29 -20.58
CA LEU A 204 -5.04 -1.40 -19.15
C LEU A 204 -6.52 -1.27 -18.85
N GLY A 205 -6.97 -1.91 -17.78
CA GLY A 205 -8.32 -1.81 -17.28
C GLY A 205 -8.42 -2.33 -15.85
N PRO A 206 -9.58 -2.14 -15.19
CA PRO A 206 -9.83 -2.72 -13.89
C PRO A 206 -9.72 -4.25 -13.96
N SER A 207 -9.21 -4.89 -12.91
CA SER A 207 -9.08 -6.35 -12.91
C SER A 207 -10.45 -7.03 -13.00
N PRO A 208 -10.56 -8.23 -13.59
CA PRO A 208 -11.82 -8.98 -13.63
C PRO A 208 -12.42 -9.21 -12.24
N ASP A 209 -11.57 -9.46 -11.24
CA ASP A 209 -11.98 -9.59 -9.84
C ASP A 209 -12.57 -8.27 -9.29
N TYR A 210 -11.97 -7.12 -9.60
CA TYR A 210 -12.54 -5.83 -9.22
C TYR A 210 -13.90 -5.59 -9.90
N LEU A 211 -13.99 -5.87 -11.20
CA LEU A 211 -15.24 -5.75 -11.97
C LEU A 211 -16.33 -6.67 -11.41
N SER A 212 -15.99 -7.89 -10.99
CA SER A 212 -16.96 -8.83 -10.41
C SER A 212 -17.53 -8.39 -9.05
N ARG A 213 -16.81 -7.51 -8.33
CA ARG A 213 -17.27 -6.92 -7.05
C ARG A 213 -18.10 -5.67 -7.27
N LEU A 214 -18.09 -5.11 -8.48
CA LEU A 214 -18.92 -3.97 -8.82
C LEU A 214 -20.33 -4.45 -9.12
N SER A 215 -21.22 -4.33 -8.14
CA SER A 215 -22.64 -4.49 -8.39
C SER A 215 -23.16 -3.29 -9.19
N LEU A 216 -23.76 -3.55 -10.37
CA LEU A 216 -24.47 -2.54 -11.15
C LEU A 216 -25.55 -1.82 -10.32
N SER A 217 -26.20 -2.52 -9.39
CA SER A 217 -27.20 -1.89 -8.49
C SER A 217 -26.56 -0.93 -7.50
N GLU A 218 -25.35 -1.21 -7.01
CA GLU A 218 -24.62 -0.32 -6.10
C GLU A 218 -24.03 0.89 -6.83
N ILE A 219 -23.54 0.70 -8.06
CA ILE A 219 -23.09 1.79 -8.92
C ILE A 219 -24.25 2.74 -9.22
N ASN A 220 -25.38 2.19 -9.68
CA ASN A 220 -26.56 3.00 -10.00
C ASN A 220 -27.12 3.73 -8.76
N ARG A 221 -27.13 3.08 -7.59
CA ARG A 221 -27.50 3.74 -6.32
C ARG A 221 -26.58 4.91 -5.99
N LYS A 222 -25.25 4.70 -6.04
CA LYS A 222 -24.28 5.76 -5.77
C LYS A 222 -24.36 6.92 -6.77
N LEU A 223 -24.60 6.63 -8.04
CA LEU A 223 -24.80 7.66 -9.07
C LEU A 223 -26.08 8.46 -8.83
N ALA A 224 -27.18 7.81 -8.47
CA ALA A 224 -28.43 8.49 -8.12
C ALA A 224 -28.27 9.41 -6.90
N ASP A 225 -27.57 8.95 -5.84
CA ASP A 225 -27.26 9.76 -4.66
C ASP A 225 -26.39 10.98 -4.98
N LEU A 226 -25.46 10.84 -5.94
CA LEU A 226 -24.60 11.93 -6.42
C LEU A 226 -25.38 12.94 -7.26
N SER A 227 -26.23 12.47 -8.18
CA SER A 227 -27.09 13.33 -9.00
C SER A 227 -28.11 14.11 -8.15
N GLY A 228 -28.68 13.49 -7.11
CA GLY A 228 -29.58 14.17 -6.18
C GLY A 228 -28.90 15.30 -5.40
N LYS A 229 -27.64 15.12 -4.99
CA LYS A 229 -26.85 16.15 -4.30
C LYS A 229 -26.39 17.29 -5.20
N LEU A 230 -26.24 17.04 -6.51
CA LEU A 230 -25.89 18.05 -7.51
C LEU A 230 -27.09 18.91 -7.93
N GLN A 231 -28.32 18.42 -7.77
CA GLN A 231 -29.55 19.18 -8.06
C GLN A 231 -30.06 20.00 -6.86
N SER A 232 -29.52 19.76 -5.66
CA SER A 232 -29.90 20.45 -4.43
C SER A 232 -28.96 21.60 -4.02
N ASN A 233 -28.01 21.97 -4.89
CA ASN A 233 -27.14 23.15 -4.80
C ASN A 233 -27.35 24.02 -6.04
#